data_AF-A0A2A7H8C9-F1
#
_entry.id   AF-A0A2A7H8C9-F1
#
_cell.length_a   1.000
_cell.length_b   1.000
_cell.length_c   1.000
_cell.angle_alpha   90.00
_cell.angle_beta   90.00
_cell.angle_gamma   90.00
#
_symmetry.space_group_name_H-M   'P 1'
#
loop_
_entity.id
_entity.type
_entity.pdbx_description
1 polymer ?
#
loop_
_entity_poly.entity_id
_entity_poly.type
_entity_poly.pdbx_seq_one_letter_code
_entity_poly.pdbx_strand_id
1 'polypeptide(L)'
;MSPAFIMTTNLFNLSMITNIKKRVVCSFTSTTPLQDEHYDYDGFRFMCDLEITKIYQILQEEQMGKPKNSTVQQNHVNALIEQANLLHYVVFVAKEEGVISAATKLIMHSFDLYLVHRVTNLSITTLRELEKLHSK
;
A
#
# COMPACT_ATOMS: atom_id res chain seq x y z
N MET A 1 2.70 33.11 -0.81
CA MET A 1 2.92 31.65 -0.84
C MET A 1 2.92 31.23 -2.31
N SER A 2 4.01 30.63 -2.80
CA SER A 2 4.22 30.44 -4.25
C SER A 2 3.46 29.21 -4.77
N PRO A 3 2.78 29.27 -5.95
CA PRO A 3 1.91 28.18 -6.43
C PRO A 3 2.67 26.93 -6.93
N ALA A 4 3.99 26.97 -6.97
CA ALA A 4 4.81 25.93 -7.59
C ALA A 4 4.94 24.64 -6.78
N PHE A 5 4.60 24.64 -5.48
CA PHE A 5 4.86 23.50 -4.58
C PHE A 5 3.75 22.42 -4.58
N ILE A 6 2.60 22.70 -5.18
CA ILE A 6 1.43 21.78 -5.19
C ILE A 6 1.41 20.91 -6.46
N MET A 7 2.12 21.30 -7.52
CA MET A 7 2.03 20.63 -8.82
C MET A 7 3.00 19.45 -8.96
N THR A 8 4.12 19.46 -8.24
CA THR A 8 5.18 18.44 -8.33
C THR A 8 4.85 17.14 -7.60
N THR A 9 4.08 17.18 -6.51
CA THR A 9 3.60 15.99 -5.80
C THR A 9 2.62 15.17 -6.63
N ASN A 10 1.76 15.83 -7.42
CA ASN A 10 0.77 15.15 -8.26
C ASN A 10 1.38 14.44 -9.48
N LEU A 11 2.46 14.97 -10.07
CA LEU A 11 3.09 14.35 -11.24
C LEU A 11 3.98 13.16 -10.88
N PHE A 12 4.71 13.21 -9.76
CA PHE A 12 5.51 12.07 -9.29
C PHE A 12 4.61 10.88 -8.91
N ASN A 13 3.48 11.14 -8.24
CA ASN A 13 2.53 10.11 -7.84
C ASN A 13 1.91 9.39 -9.05
N LEU A 14 1.44 10.13 -10.07
CA LEU A 14 0.80 9.51 -11.24
C LEU A 14 1.75 8.60 -12.03
N SER A 15 3.01 8.99 -12.20
CA SER A 15 4.01 8.20 -12.95
C SER A 15 4.46 6.93 -12.21
N MET A 16 4.62 6.99 -10.88
CA MET A 16 4.87 5.80 -10.07
C MET A 16 3.67 4.87 -10.07
N ILE A 17 2.46 5.39 -9.88
CA ILE A 17 1.21 4.62 -9.93
C ILE A 17 1.07 3.90 -11.27
N THR A 18 1.35 4.55 -12.39
CA THR A 18 1.26 3.90 -13.72
C THR A 18 2.31 2.81 -13.92
N ASN A 19 3.52 2.97 -13.41
CA ASN A 19 4.55 1.92 -13.48
C ASN A 19 4.25 0.73 -12.56
N ILE A 20 3.68 0.98 -11.38
CA ILE A 20 3.20 -0.08 -10.48
C ILE A 20 2.04 -0.82 -11.13
N LYS A 21 1.07 -0.09 -11.70
CA LYS A 21 -0.07 -0.68 -12.42
C LYS A 21 0.44 -1.62 -13.53
N LYS A 22 1.46 -1.23 -14.30
CA LYS A 22 2.05 -2.11 -15.33
C LYS A 22 2.74 -3.36 -14.77
N ARG A 23 3.44 -3.27 -13.63
CA ARG A 23 4.10 -4.44 -13.02
C ARG A 23 3.11 -5.40 -12.35
N VAL A 24 2.07 -4.88 -11.71
CA VAL A 24 1.12 -5.69 -10.93
C VAL A 24 0.00 -6.28 -11.79
N VAL A 25 -0.40 -5.60 -12.88
CA VAL A 25 -1.45 -6.11 -13.80
C VAL A 25 -1.01 -7.37 -14.56
N CYS A 26 0.30 -7.64 -14.69
CA CYS A 26 0.79 -8.81 -15.42
C CYS A 26 0.61 -10.16 -14.70
N SER A 27 0.18 -10.22 -13.43
CA SER A 27 0.26 -11.45 -12.63
C SER A 27 -1.05 -12.02 -12.07
N PHE A 28 -2.24 -11.49 -12.35
CA PHE A 28 -3.44 -11.94 -11.62
C PHE A 28 -4.68 -12.15 -12.49
N THR A 29 -5.01 -13.42 -12.72
CA THR A 29 -6.33 -13.88 -13.14
C THR A 29 -7.28 -13.92 -11.94
N SER A 30 -8.50 -13.44 -12.19
CA SER A 30 -9.55 -13.12 -11.23
C SER A 30 -9.91 -14.25 -10.25
N THR A 31 -9.88 -13.95 -8.95
CA THR A 31 -10.64 -14.69 -7.94
C THR A 31 -11.94 -13.94 -7.67
N THR A 32 -13.03 -14.71 -7.65
CA THR A 32 -14.43 -14.26 -7.60
C THR A 32 -14.67 -13.21 -6.51
N PRO A 33 -15.43 -12.13 -6.79
CA PRO A 33 -15.71 -11.12 -5.77
C PRO A 33 -16.62 -11.75 -4.72
N LEU A 34 -16.08 -11.98 -3.52
CA LEU A 34 -16.90 -12.12 -2.32
C LEU A 34 -17.65 -10.79 -2.16
N GLN A 35 -18.92 -10.79 -2.55
CA GLN A 35 -19.85 -9.71 -2.27
C GLN A 35 -20.03 -9.64 -0.75
N ASP A 36 -19.19 -8.85 -0.09
CA ASP A 36 -19.49 -8.37 1.25
C ASP A 36 -19.92 -6.91 1.14
N GLU A 37 -21.22 -6.73 1.35
CA GLU A 37 -21.87 -5.44 1.50
C GLU A 37 -21.21 -4.71 2.69
N HIS A 38 -20.67 -3.52 2.42
CA HIS A 38 -20.22 -2.52 3.41
C HIS A 38 -18.80 -2.66 3.99
N TYR A 39 -17.78 -2.80 3.14
CA TYR A 39 -16.46 -2.32 3.54
C TYR A 39 -16.32 -0.81 3.27
N ASP A 40 -16.02 -0.08 4.35
CA ASP A 40 -15.81 1.37 4.35
C ASP A 40 -14.55 1.73 3.55
N TYR A 41 -14.74 2.02 2.25
CA TYR A 41 -13.68 2.48 1.37
C TYR A 41 -13.00 3.74 1.91
N ASP A 42 -13.76 4.68 2.47
CA ASP A 42 -13.23 5.94 2.96
C ASP A 42 -12.39 5.72 4.22
N GLY A 43 -12.85 4.86 5.12
CA GLY A 43 -12.08 4.38 6.28
C GLY A 43 -10.80 3.66 5.87
N PHE A 44 -10.88 2.74 4.90
CA PHE A 44 -9.71 2.05 4.36
C PHE A 44 -8.70 3.03 3.76
N ARG A 45 -9.16 3.94 2.89
CA ARG A 45 -8.33 4.96 2.27
C ARG A 45 -7.66 5.84 3.31
N PHE A 46 -8.40 6.31 4.31
CA PHE A 46 -7.86 7.12 5.39
C PHE A 46 -6.76 6.39 6.16
N MET A 47 -6.96 5.10 6.47
CA MET A 47 -5.93 4.31 7.16
C MET A 47 -4.70 4.08 6.31
N CYS A 48 -4.84 3.85 5.00
CA CYS A 48 -3.70 3.79 4.08
C CYS A 48 -2.95 5.12 4.03
N ASP A 49 -3.65 6.25 3.90
CA ASP A 49 -3.04 7.59 3.86
C ASP A 49 -2.28 7.89 5.16
N LEU A 50 -2.79 7.45 6.32
CA LEU A 50 -2.10 7.55 7.60
C LEU A 50 -0.80 6.73 7.63
N GLU A 51 -0.82 5.47 7.20
CA GLU A 51 0.39 4.63 7.18
C GLU A 51 1.44 5.17 6.18
N ILE A 52 1.00 5.64 5.00
CA ILE A 52 1.89 6.30 4.02
C ILE A 52 2.53 7.55 4.62
N THR A 53 1.76 8.36 5.34
CA THR A 53 2.27 9.57 6.00
C THR A 53 3.37 9.23 7.02
N LYS A 54 3.18 8.17 7.82
CA LYS A 54 4.20 7.69 8.77
C LYS A 54 5.47 7.25 8.05
N ILE A 55 5.34 6.51 6.94
CA ILE A 55 6.49 6.10 6.13
C ILE A 55 7.25 7.31 5.61
N TYR A 56 6.56 8.34 5.10
CA TYR A 56 7.23 9.56 4.64
C TYR A 56 7.92 10.34 5.76
N GLN A 57 7.35 10.36 6.96
CA GLN A 57 8.01 10.96 8.14
C GLN A 57 9.32 10.23 8.46
N ILE A 58 9.31 8.89 8.50
CA ILE A 58 10.51 8.08 8.71
C ILE A 58 11.56 8.38 7.62
N LEU A 59 11.14 8.39 6.35
CA LEU A 59 12.05 8.69 5.23
C LEU A 59 12.66 10.09 5.32
N GLN A 60 11.93 11.09 5.82
CA GLN A 60 12.47 12.43 6.05
C GLN A 60 13.50 12.44 7.18
N GLU A 61 13.22 11.76 8.29
CA GLU A 61 14.16 11.63 9.41
C GLU A 61 15.44 10.91 8.97
N GLU A 62 15.34 9.86 8.18
CA GLU A 62 16.50 9.13 7.64
C GLU A 62 17.34 9.96 6.67
N GLN A 63 16.73 10.90 5.95
CA GLN A 63 17.45 11.85 5.10
C GLN A 63 18.19 12.94 5.89
N MET A 64 17.66 13.33 7.05
CA MET A 64 18.26 14.34 7.94
C MET A 64 19.31 13.76 8.90
N GLY A 65 19.26 12.45 9.17
CA GLY A 65 19.83 11.87 10.39
C GLY A 65 21.30 11.42 10.39
N LYS A 66 22.00 11.20 9.26
CA LYS A 66 23.40 10.69 9.27
C LYS A 66 24.05 10.63 7.88
N PRO A 67 25.39 10.46 7.78
CA PRO A 67 26.07 10.23 6.51
C PRO A 67 25.54 8.93 5.88
N LYS A 68 24.85 9.08 4.75
CA LYS A 68 24.41 7.98 3.87
C LYS A 68 25.64 7.17 3.48
N ASN A 69 25.80 5.93 3.96
CA ASN A 69 26.80 5.00 3.39
C ASN A 69 26.71 3.54 3.87
N SER A 70 25.56 3.06 4.37
CA SER A 70 25.38 1.61 4.57
C SER A 70 24.36 1.04 3.61
N THR A 71 24.71 -0.06 2.94
CA THR A 71 23.79 -0.83 2.07
C THR A 71 22.51 -1.23 2.82
N VAL A 72 22.62 -1.46 4.14
CA VAL A 72 21.49 -1.77 5.02
C VAL A 72 20.50 -0.61 5.07
N GLN A 73 20.96 0.63 5.24
CA GLN A 73 20.11 1.82 5.24
C GLN A 73 19.42 2.00 3.88
N GLN A 74 20.15 1.83 2.77
CA GLN A 74 19.54 1.96 1.45
C GLN A 74 18.48 0.88 1.19
N ASN A 75 18.71 -0.35 1.62
CA ASN A 75 17.72 -1.43 1.53
C ASN A 75 16.47 -1.12 2.36
N HIS A 76 16.64 -0.55 3.55
CA HIS A 76 15.53 -0.13 4.39
C HIS A 76 14.70 0.98 3.74
N VAL A 77 15.36 2.04 3.23
CA VAL A 77 14.71 3.12 2.47
C VAL A 77 13.92 2.57 1.28
N ASN A 78 14.53 1.66 0.51
CA ASN A 78 13.86 1.05 -0.65
C ASN A 78 12.62 0.24 -0.23
N ALA A 79 12.70 -0.52 0.85
CA ALA A 79 11.58 -1.27 1.39
C ALA A 79 10.43 -0.36 1.85
N LEU A 80 10.75 0.76 2.52
CA LEU A 80 9.77 1.78 2.90
C LEU A 80 9.07 2.40 1.69
N ILE A 81 9.83 2.75 0.64
CA ILE A 81 9.27 3.29 -0.61
C ILE A 81 8.35 2.26 -1.28
N GLU A 82 8.76 1.00 -1.34
CA GLU A 82 7.94 -0.09 -1.89
C GLU A 82 6.64 -0.28 -1.10
N GLN A 83 6.70 -0.22 0.24
CA GLN A 83 5.51 -0.30 1.08
C GLN A 83 4.54 0.85 0.84
N ALA A 84 5.02 2.10 0.77
CA ALA A 84 4.16 3.26 0.48
C ALA A 84 3.50 3.15 -0.90
N ASN A 85 4.25 2.70 -1.89
CA ASN A 85 3.77 2.47 -3.25
C ASN A 85 2.68 1.39 -3.31
N LEU A 86 2.85 0.29 -2.58
CA LEU A 86 1.84 -0.76 -2.46
C LEU A 86 0.58 -0.25 -1.76
N LEU A 87 0.70 0.55 -0.71
CA LEU A 87 -0.45 1.18 -0.04
C LEU A 87 -1.23 2.09 -0.99
N HIS A 88 -0.55 2.93 -1.79
CA HIS A 88 -1.20 3.73 -2.83
C HIS A 88 -1.92 2.86 -3.88
N TYR A 89 -1.30 1.76 -4.29
CA TYR A 89 -1.88 0.85 -5.26
C TYR A 89 -3.14 0.17 -4.72
N VAL A 90 -3.15 -0.31 -3.47
CA VAL A 90 -4.31 -1.01 -2.93
C VAL A 90 -5.48 -0.08 -2.64
N VAL A 91 -5.25 1.22 -2.42
CA VAL A 91 -6.32 2.25 -2.42
C VAL A 91 -7.03 2.32 -3.77
N PHE A 92 -6.28 2.20 -4.86
CA PHE A 92 -6.87 2.13 -6.20
C PHE A 92 -7.65 0.82 -6.40
N VAL A 93 -7.08 -0.33 -6.00
CA VAL A 93 -7.76 -1.63 -6.04
C VAL A 93 -9.05 -1.61 -5.22
N ALA A 94 -9.03 -1.08 -4.00
CA ALA A 94 -10.21 -1.03 -3.15
C ALA A 94 -11.35 -0.22 -3.76
N LYS A 95 -11.02 0.81 -4.55
CA LYS A 95 -12.01 1.63 -5.25
C LYS A 95 -12.69 0.87 -6.40
N GLU A 96 -11.95 0.02 -7.10
CA GLU A 96 -12.45 -0.71 -8.28
C GLU A 96 -13.02 -2.09 -7.93
N GLU A 97 -12.39 -2.79 -6.98
CA GLU A 97 -12.58 -4.21 -6.69
C GLU A 97 -12.96 -4.49 -5.22
N GLY A 98 -12.97 -3.47 -4.35
CA GLY A 98 -13.34 -3.59 -2.94
C GLY A 98 -12.19 -3.91 -1.98
N VAL A 99 -12.46 -3.73 -0.69
CA VAL A 99 -11.44 -3.82 0.39
C VAL A 99 -10.90 -5.24 0.56
N ILE A 100 -11.70 -6.29 0.33
CA ILE A 100 -11.21 -7.68 0.36
C ILE A 100 -10.13 -7.87 -0.71
N SER A 101 -10.37 -7.43 -1.95
CA SER A 101 -9.40 -7.53 -3.04
C SER A 101 -8.11 -6.78 -2.70
N ALA A 102 -8.21 -5.59 -2.11
CA ALA A 102 -7.07 -4.84 -1.60
C ALA A 102 -6.31 -5.58 -0.48
N ALA A 103 -7.02 -6.17 0.49
CA ALA A 103 -6.44 -6.96 1.57
C ALA A 103 -5.67 -8.18 1.04
N THR A 104 -6.27 -8.90 0.10
CA THR A 104 -5.62 -10.01 -0.61
C THR A 104 -4.33 -9.56 -1.27
N LYS A 105 -4.32 -8.41 -1.97
CA LYS A 105 -3.08 -7.89 -2.57
C LYS A 105 -2.01 -7.58 -1.52
N LEU A 106 -2.37 -6.97 -0.39
CA LEU A 106 -1.42 -6.74 0.69
C LEU A 106 -0.81 -8.05 1.22
N ILE A 107 -1.63 -9.07 1.44
CA ILE A 107 -1.18 -10.39 1.90
C ILE A 107 -0.23 -11.05 0.89
N MET A 108 -0.56 -11.01 -0.41
CA MET A 108 0.29 -11.55 -1.48
C MET A 108 1.66 -10.86 -1.56
N HIS A 109 1.74 -9.60 -1.13
CA HIS A 109 2.98 -8.84 -1.00
C HIS A 109 3.62 -8.98 0.40
N SER A 110 3.25 -10.02 1.15
CA SER A 110 3.82 -10.37 2.46
C SER A 110 3.70 -9.28 3.52
N PHE A 111 2.65 -8.45 3.46
CA PHE A 111 2.34 -7.54 4.56
C PHE A 111 1.93 -8.32 5.80
N ASP A 112 2.39 -7.84 6.95
CA ASP A 112 1.99 -8.38 8.25
C ASP A 112 0.46 -8.31 8.43
N LEU A 113 -0.15 -9.41 8.88
CA LEU A 113 -1.61 -9.51 9.01
C LEU A 113 -2.19 -8.48 9.99
N TYR A 114 -1.44 -8.03 11.00
CA TYR A 114 -1.91 -6.96 11.88
C TYR A 114 -1.89 -5.60 11.19
N LEU A 115 -0.92 -5.34 10.31
CA LEU A 115 -0.94 -4.16 9.46
C LEU A 115 -2.13 -4.21 8.50
N VAL A 116 -2.37 -5.35 7.85
CA VAL A 116 -3.53 -5.53 6.95
C VAL A 116 -4.84 -5.35 7.70
N HIS A 117 -4.99 -5.93 8.89
CA HIS A 117 -6.15 -5.73 9.77
C HIS A 117 -6.37 -4.27 10.10
N ARG A 118 -5.32 -3.56 10.50
CA ARG A 118 -5.42 -2.15 10.87
C ARG A 118 -5.88 -1.28 9.70
N VAL A 119 -5.40 -1.53 8.47
CA VAL A 119 -5.80 -0.70 7.33
C VAL A 119 -7.16 -1.09 6.76
N THR A 120 -7.51 -2.38 6.74
CA THR A 120 -8.76 -2.90 6.14
C THR A 120 -9.92 -3.00 7.12
N ASN A 121 -9.65 -2.97 8.43
CA ASN A 121 -10.58 -3.31 9.50
C ASN A 121 -11.20 -4.72 9.39
N LEU A 122 -10.62 -5.60 8.56
CA LEU A 122 -11.03 -7.00 8.44
C LEU A 122 -10.58 -7.81 9.64
N SER A 123 -11.41 -8.74 10.12
CA SER A 123 -11.00 -9.59 11.24
C SER A 123 -9.73 -10.40 10.91
N ILE A 124 -8.86 -10.63 11.90
CA ILE A 124 -7.66 -11.46 11.73
C ILE A 124 -8.02 -12.87 11.26
N THR A 125 -9.16 -13.41 11.67
CA THR A 125 -9.65 -14.72 11.22
C THR A 125 -9.90 -14.70 9.70
N THR A 126 -10.61 -13.70 9.20
CA THR A 126 -10.86 -13.49 7.76
C THR A 126 -9.53 -13.37 6.99
N LEU A 127 -8.59 -12.58 7.50
CA LEU A 127 -7.30 -12.38 6.84
C LEU A 127 -6.46 -13.66 6.78
N ARG A 128 -6.51 -14.50 7.81
CA ARG A 128 -5.84 -15.82 7.81
C ARG A 128 -6.47 -16.78 6.80
N GLU A 129 -7.78 -16.70 6.58
CA GLU A 129 -8.43 -17.50 5.55
C GLU A 129 -8.01 -17.06 4.15
N LEU A 130 -7.97 -15.74 3.90
CA LEU A 130 -7.43 -15.18 2.65
C LEU A 130 -5.97 -15.60 2.43
N GLU A 131 -5.12 -15.51 3.46
CA GLU A 131 -3.72 -15.95 3.38
C GLU A 131 -3.61 -17.43 3.01
N LYS A 132 -4.40 -18.31 3.64
CA LYS A 132 -4.42 -19.75 3.32
C LYS A 132 -4.85 -20.03 1.88
N LEU A 133 -5.81 -19.26 1.36
CA LEU A 133 -6.28 -19.40 -0.02
C LEU A 133 -5.20 -19.00 -1.05
N HIS A 134 -4.36 -18.03 -0.71
CA HIS A 134 -3.33 -17.49 -1.61
C HIS A 134 -1.90 -18.00 -1.34
N SER A 135 -1.71 -18.85 -0.34
CA SER A 135 -0.41 -19.48 0.00
C SER A 135 -0.14 -20.78 -0.79
N LYS A 136 -0.78 -20.98 -1.96
CA LYS A 136 -0.65 -22.19 -2.79
C LYS A 136 -0.07 -21.91 -4.16
#